data_AF-A0A1H0ZG07-F1
#
_entry.id   AF-A0A1H0ZG07-F1
#
_cell.length_a   1.000
_cell.length_b   1.000
_cell.length_c   1.000
_cell.angle_alpha   90.00
_cell.angle_beta   90.00
_cell.angle_gamma   90.00
#
_symmetry.space_group_name_H-M   'P 1'
#
loop_
_entity.id
_entity.type
_entity.pdbx_description
1 polymer ?
#
loop_
_entity_poly.entity_id
_entity_poly.type
_entity_poly.pdbx_seq_one_letter_code
_entity_poly.pdbx_strand_id
1 'polypeptide(L)'
;MKKKLSQYIGLVAVSILLVACGDTVASDQESQSSMSDLATESYENQIIEINGLADHYHTGDSVELSALPEKETETTQWQWYTRENEESEWKVVSGQRTKDFIGEATADGLEIKAALVDDNDEPYAESEPAKIVIDDHHGHDEASKQIYAGYFEDDQVENRELSDFEGEWQSVFPYLQSGDLDEVFEHKAEESDAMTAEEYKDYYTIGYETTVDQVVIEGNQVTFSDDEKEYSGTYENDGYEILNYEKGNRGVRFVFKLVDGSDEMPEYIQFSDHNIFPEESHHYHLFWGDDRDTVLEEMDNWPTYYPAELDATGLVQDMLAH
;
A
#
# COMPACT_ATOMS: atom_id res chain seq x y z
N MET A 1 37.86 -10.66 56.44
CA MET A 1 37.31 -11.40 57.61
C MET A 1 35.85 -11.70 57.30
N LYS A 2 35.48 -12.88 56.79
CA LYS A 2 35.09 -14.12 57.52
C LYS A 2 34.31 -13.88 58.82
N LYS A 3 33.00 -14.15 58.80
CA LYS A 3 32.22 -15.15 59.60
C LYS A 3 30.72 -14.76 59.57
N LYS A 4 29.82 -15.63 59.08
CA LYS A 4 29.09 -16.73 59.79
C LYS A 4 28.18 -16.18 60.90
N LEU A 5 26.97 -16.65 61.21
CA LEU A 5 26.07 -17.77 60.88
C LEU A 5 25.02 -17.71 62.01
N SER A 6 23.73 -17.98 61.81
CA SER A 6 22.98 -18.93 62.66
C SER A 6 21.51 -19.04 62.26
N GLN A 7 21.13 -20.28 61.98
CA GLN A 7 19.76 -20.81 62.00
C GLN A 7 19.23 -20.84 63.44
N TYR A 8 17.90 -20.86 63.59
CA TYR A 8 17.22 -21.56 64.69
C TYR A 8 15.94 -22.21 64.17
N ILE A 9 15.92 -23.54 64.27
CA ILE A 9 14.75 -24.42 64.13
C ILE A 9 14.25 -24.69 65.56
N GLY A 10 12.94 -24.61 65.77
CA GLY A 10 12.28 -24.99 67.01
C GLY A 10 11.00 -25.75 66.70
N LEU A 11 11.05 -27.07 66.90
CA LEU A 11 10.00 -28.06 66.67
C LEU A 11 9.41 -28.46 68.02
N VAL A 12 8.09 -28.38 68.19
CA VAL A 12 7.37 -29.01 69.32
C VAL A 12 6.11 -29.70 68.78
N ALA A 13 6.10 -31.03 68.92
CA ALA A 13 4.94 -31.90 68.80
C ALA A 13 4.35 -32.18 70.19
N VAL A 14 3.14 -32.78 70.23
CA VAL A 14 2.36 -33.41 71.35
C VAL A 14 0.93 -32.85 71.32
N SER A 15 -0.19 -33.57 71.40
CA SER A 15 -0.51 -35.00 71.41
C SER A 15 -2.03 -35.16 71.22
N ILE A 16 -2.41 -36.37 70.82
CA ILE A 16 -3.75 -36.91 70.54
C ILE A 16 -4.69 -36.91 71.77
N LEU A 17 -5.98 -36.62 71.55
CA LEU A 17 -7.11 -37.13 72.33
C LEU A 17 -8.28 -37.49 71.40
N LEU A 18 -8.62 -38.78 71.39
CA LEU A 18 -9.87 -39.36 70.87
C LEU A 18 -10.90 -39.41 72.00
N VAL A 19 -12.17 -39.00 71.78
CA VAL A 19 -13.41 -39.64 72.30
C VAL A 19 -14.60 -39.16 71.46
N ALA A 20 -15.54 -40.08 71.24
CA ALA A 20 -16.65 -40.08 70.29
C ALA A 20 -18.01 -39.57 70.82
N CYS A 21 -18.97 -39.50 69.87
CA CYS A 21 -20.44 -39.60 69.95
C CYS A 21 -21.26 -38.29 69.91
N GLY A 22 -22.15 -38.20 68.92
CA GLY A 22 -23.31 -37.29 68.93
C GLY A 22 -23.86 -37.00 67.53
N ASP A 23 -25.00 -37.61 67.20
CA ASP A 23 -25.73 -37.50 65.94
C ASP A 23 -26.19 -36.07 65.57
N THR A 24 -26.21 -35.81 64.25
CA THR A 24 -27.11 -34.91 63.50
C THR A 24 -27.26 -33.45 63.94
N VAL A 25 -26.92 -32.50 63.05
CA VAL A 25 -27.84 -31.62 62.30
C VAL A 25 -26.97 -30.69 61.45
N ALA A 26 -27.31 -30.57 60.17
CA ALA A 26 -26.66 -29.70 59.20
C ALA A 26 -26.87 -28.21 59.52
N SER A 27 -25.81 -27.41 59.41
CA SER A 27 -25.89 -25.99 59.03
C SER A 27 -24.53 -25.52 58.53
N ASP A 28 -24.52 -24.96 57.33
CA ASP A 28 -23.38 -24.41 56.61
C ASP A 28 -22.59 -23.36 57.41
N GLN A 29 -21.26 -23.42 57.29
CA GLN A 29 -20.33 -22.33 57.59
C GLN A 29 -19.41 -22.11 56.40
N GLU A 30 -19.14 -20.83 56.19
CA GLU A 30 -18.46 -20.14 55.10
C GLU A 30 -17.09 -20.71 54.70
N SER A 31 -16.73 -20.52 53.42
CA SER A 31 -15.32 -20.27 53.05
C SER A 31 -15.25 -19.15 52.01
N GLN A 32 -14.89 -17.94 52.47
CA GLN A 32 -14.11 -17.00 51.67
C GLN A 32 -12.71 -17.59 51.46
N SER A 33 -12.29 -17.78 50.21
CA SER A 33 -10.95 -17.48 49.69
C SER A 33 -10.74 -18.15 48.32
N SER A 34 -10.03 -17.45 47.44
CA SER A 34 -9.57 -17.82 46.09
C SER A 34 -10.61 -17.73 44.95
N MET A 35 -10.82 -16.50 44.46
CA MET A 35 -11.19 -16.25 43.06
C MET A 35 -10.50 -14.97 42.59
N SER A 36 -9.17 -14.94 42.67
CA SER A 36 -8.35 -13.89 42.05
C SER A 36 -7.26 -14.43 41.12
N ASP A 37 -7.27 -15.73 40.80
CA ASP A 37 -6.24 -16.37 39.98
C ASP A 37 -6.81 -17.03 38.71
N LEU A 38 -7.84 -16.43 38.07
CA LEU A 38 -8.45 -16.99 36.86
C LEU A 38 -8.60 -16.00 35.69
N ALA A 39 -7.88 -14.88 35.68
CA ALA A 39 -8.00 -13.88 34.61
C ALA A 39 -6.67 -13.45 33.96
N THR A 40 -5.57 -14.18 34.16
CA THR A 40 -4.24 -13.73 33.70
C THR A 40 -3.49 -14.76 32.85
N GLU A 41 -4.09 -15.89 32.49
CA GLU A 41 -3.40 -16.95 31.72
C GLU A 41 -3.84 -17.10 30.24
N SER A 42 -4.36 -16.06 29.57
CA SER A 42 -4.81 -16.25 28.17
C SER A 42 -4.61 -15.07 27.20
N TYR A 43 -4.00 -13.96 27.60
CA TYR A 43 -3.85 -12.78 26.72
C TYR A 43 -2.41 -12.56 26.23
N GLU A 44 -1.41 -13.15 26.89
CA GLU A 44 -0.04 -13.16 26.36
C GLU A 44 0.04 -14.10 25.14
N ASN A 45 0.56 -13.60 24.01
CA ASN A 45 0.64 -14.23 22.68
C ASN A 45 -0.59 -14.10 21.78
N GLN A 46 -1.38 -13.05 21.91
CA GLN A 46 -2.33 -12.71 20.86
C GLN A 46 -1.61 -12.09 19.65
N ILE A 47 -1.91 -12.59 18.46
CA ILE A 47 -1.51 -11.98 17.20
C ILE A 47 -2.52 -10.87 16.87
N ILE A 48 -2.00 -9.70 16.52
CA ILE A 48 -2.76 -8.54 16.03
C ILE A 48 -2.35 -8.30 14.58
N GLU A 49 -3.32 -8.35 13.68
CA GLU A 49 -3.15 -8.07 12.26
C GLU A 49 -3.49 -6.60 11.98
N ILE A 50 -2.61 -5.91 11.24
CA ILE A 50 -2.89 -4.57 10.72
C ILE A 50 -3.46 -4.73 9.31
N ASN A 51 -4.62 -4.15 9.09
CA ASN A 51 -5.30 -4.09 7.79
C ASN A 51 -5.37 -2.65 7.29
N GLY A 52 -5.51 -2.47 5.97
CA GLY A 52 -5.59 -1.14 5.33
C GLY A 52 -4.22 -0.53 5.00
N LEU A 53 -3.13 -1.28 5.18
CA LEU A 53 -1.83 -0.85 4.71
C LEU A 53 -1.79 -0.95 3.18
N ALA A 54 -1.46 0.14 2.53
CA ALA A 54 -1.28 0.22 1.08
C ALA A 54 0.09 -0.29 0.66
N ASP A 55 0.23 -0.64 -0.62
CA ASP A 55 1.53 -0.96 -1.22
C ASP A 55 2.49 0.24 -1.11
N HIS A 56 2.01 1.44 -1.42
CA HIS A 56 2.71 2.71 -1.20
C HIS A 56 1.73 3.86 -0.91
N TYR A 57 2.31 5.01 -0.54
CA TYR A 57 1.62 6.28 -0.31
C TYR A 57 2.39 7.42 -0.97
N HIS A 58 1.71 8.49 -1.35
CA HIS A 58 2.34 9.77 -1.63
C HIS A 58 2.53 10.54 -0.33
N THR A 59 3.52 11.45 -0.27
CA THR A 59 3.74 12.24 0.94
C THR A 59 2.53 13.13 1.24
N GLY A 60 2.01 12.99 2.45
CA GLY A 60 0.82 13.72 2.89
C GLY A 60 -0.49 12.93 2.76
N ASP A 61 -0.45 11.73 2.17
CA ASP A 61 -1.62 10.86 2.09
C ASP A 61 -2.13 10.48 3.49
N SER A 62 -3.45 10.33 3.58
CA SER A 62 -4.10 9.78 4.78
C SER A 62 -3.75 8.29 4.90
N VAL A 63 -3.24 7.91 6.06
CA VAL A 63 -2.97 6.51 6.40
C VAL A 63 -4.07 6.01 7.32
N GLU A 64 -4.95 5.15 6.80
CA GLU A 64 -6.07 4.58 7.54
C GLU A 64 -5.87 3.08 7.79
N LEU A 65 -5.63 2.71 9.05
CA LEU A 65 -5.33 1.32 9.43
C LEU A 65 -6.37 0.79 10.42
N SER A 66 -6.57 -0.52 10.41
CA SER A 66 -7.40 -1.24 11.38
C SER A 66 -6.65 -2.41 12.00
N ALA A 67 -6.58 -2.44 13.32
CA ALA A 67 -5.99 -3.53 14.09
C ALA A 67 -7.05 -4.58 14.44
N LEU A 68 -6.83 -5.83 14.02
CA LEU A 68 -7.72 -6.95 14.27
C LEU A 68 -7.02 -8.04 15.08
N PRO A 69 -7.47 -8.32 16.31
CA PRO A 69 -6.92 -9.41 17.11
C PRO A 69 -7.44 -10.77 16.61
N GLU A 70 -6.59 -11.81 16.58
CA GLU A 70 -6.97 -13.17 16.12
C GLU A 70 -8.12 -13.80 16.94
N LYS A 71 -8.26 -13.37 18.20
CA LYS A 71 -9.29 -13.84 19.13
C LYS A 71 -10.03 -12.63 19.69
N GLU A 72 -11.35 -12.72 19.74
CA GLU A 72 -12.17 -11.70 20.39
C GLU A 72 -11.70 -11.49 21.83
N THR A 73 -11.45 -10.23 22.18
CA THR A 73 -11.00 -9.82 23.51
C THR A 73 -12.10 -9.00 24.16
N GLU A 74 -12.28 -9.16 25.46
CA GLU A 74 -13.22 -8.31 26.22
C GLU A 74 -12.66 -6.90 26.47
N THR A 75 -11.36 -6.69 26.17
CA THR A 75 -10.71 -5.38 26.28
C THR A 75 -10.88 -4.60 24.98
N THR A 76 -10.99 -3.29 25.10
CA THR A 76 -11.15 -2.37 23.96
C THR A 76 -10.14 -1.24 23.99
N GLN A 77 -9.14 -1.32 24.87
CA GLN A 77 -8.14 -0.27 25.01
C GLN A 77 -6.98 -0.52 24.05
N TRP A 78 -6.93 0.31 23.02
CA TRP A 78 -5.88 0.29 22.01
C TRP A 78 -4.90 1.42 22.24
N GLN A 79 -3.66 1.19 21.81
CA GLN A 79 -2.65 2.22 21.72
C GLN A 79 -1.81 2.02 20.47
N TRP A 80 -1.60 3.10 19.74
CA TRP A 80 -0.78 3.11 18.54
C TRP A 80 0.58 3.74 18.84
N TYR A 81 1.60 3.21 18.18
CA TYR A 81 2.99 3.67 18.31
C TYR A 81 3.59 3.90 16.92
N THR A 82 4.47 4.89 16.83
CA THR A 82 5.27 5.13 15.64
C THR A 82 6.76 5.20 15.96
N ARG A 83 7.61 4.85 15.00
CA ARG A 83 9.05 5.12 15.04
C ARG A 83 9.58 5.41 13.65
N GLU A 84 10.59 6.26 13.57
CA GLU A 84 11.16 6.71 12.28
C GLU A 84 12.01 5.65 11.58
N ASN A 85 12.54 4.67 12.33
CA ASN A 85 13.32 3.54 11.82
C ASN A 85 13.58 2.53 12.96
N GLU A 86 14.18 1.39 12.63
CA GLU A 86 14.48 0.32 13.59
C GLU A 86 15.34 0.74 14.79
N GLU A 87 16.18 1.76 14.65
CA GLU A 87 17.06 2.27 15.72
C GLU A 87 16.36 3.28 16.64
N SER A 88 15.18 3.78 16.24
CA SER A 88 14.43 4.78 16.97
C SER A 88 13.54 4.18 18.05
N GLU A 89 13.37 4.91 19.16
CA GLU A 89 12.43 4.53 20.21
C GLU A 89 10.98 4.70 19.73
N TRP A 90 10.12 3.75 20.10
CA TRP A 90 8.68 3.83 19.87
C TRP A 90 8.07 5.01 20.62
N LYS A 91 7.33 5.85 19.88
CA LYS A 91 6.59 6.99 20.41
C LYS A 91 5.11 6.69 20.38
N VAL A 92 4.40 6.99 21.46
CA VAL A 92 2.94 6.86 21.52
C VAL A 92 2.28 7.90 20.61
N VAL A 93 1.35 7.46 19.77
CA VAL A 93 0.47 8.34 19.01
C VAL A 93 -0.67 8.81 19.91
N SER A 94 -0.66 10.10 20.25
CA SER A 94 -1.65 10.66 21.16
C SER A 94 -3.03 10.73 20.51
N GLY A 95 -4.06 10.29 21.23
CA GLY A 95 -5.47 10.39 20.80
C GLY A 95 -5.99 9.21 19.98
N GLN A 96 -5.12 8.35 19.46
CA GLN A 96 -5.49 7.14 18.73
C GLN A 96 -5.64 5.97 19.73
N ARG A 97 -6.82 5.82 20.34
CA ARG A 97 -7.12 4.78 21.36
C ARG A 97 -8.17 3.75 20.93
N THR A 98 -8.46 3.70 19.63
CA THR A 98 -9.37 2.75 19.01
C THR A 98 -8.60 1.71 18.22
N LYS A 99 -9.29 0.64 17.83
CA LYS A 99 -8.74 -0.35 16.88
C LYS A 99 -8.42 0.27 15.52
N ASP A 100 -9.00 1.42 15.20
CA ASP A 100 -8.77 2.15 13.97
C ASP A 100 -7.73 3.25 14.22
N PHE A 101 -6.88 3.50 13.22
CA PHE A 101 -5.83 4.51 13.19
C PHE A 101 -6.03 5.40 11.97
N ILE A 102 -5.84 6.71 12.17
CA ILE A 102 -5.80 7.70 11.10
C ILE A 102 -4.54 8.54 11.30
N GLY A 103 -3.67 8.55 10.30
CA GLY A 103 -2.41 9.28 10.30
C GLY A 103 -2.12 9.88 8.93
N GLU A 104 -0.88 10.33 8.75
CA GLU A 104 -0.39 10.93 7.51
C GLU A 104 0.95 10.28 7.13
N ALA A 105 1.14 9.96 5.85
CA ALA A 105 2.39 9.47 5.30
C ALA A 105 3.43 10.61 5.28
N THR A 106 4.20 10.72 6.37
CA THR A 106 5.10 11.87 6.62
C THR A 106 6.58 11.57 6.38
N ALA A 107 6.96 10.29 6.35
CA ALA A 107 8.32 9.87 6.11
C ALA A 107 8.35 8.45 5.55
N ASP A 108 9.18 8.25 4.51
CA ASP A 108 9.44 6.91 3.99
C ASP A 108 10.10 6.04 5.07
N GLY A 109 9.58 4.82 5.23
CA GLY A 109 10.00 3.88 6.24
C GLY A 109 9.53 4.15 7.66
N LEU A 110 8.60 5.11 7.86
CA LEU A 110 7.90 5.26 9.12
C LEU A 110 7.22 3.94 9.49
N GLU A 111 7.49 3.44 10.69
CA GLU A 111 6.85 2.23 11.19
C GLU A 111 5.74 2.56 12.18
N ILE A 112 4.65 1.82 12.06
CA ILE A 112 3.43 1.95 12.86
C ILE A 112 3.11 0.59 13.46
N LYS A 113 2.78 0.54 14.75
CA LYS A 113 2.24 -0.68 15.37
C LYS A 113 1.07 -0.38 16.30
N ALA A 114 0.13 -1.29 16.37
CA ALA A 114 -0.94 -1.32 17.36
C ALA A 114 -0.58 -2.24 18.53
N ALA A 115 -1.01 -1.84 19.73
CA ALA A 115 -0.98 -2.68 20.92
C ALA A 115 -2.33 -2.67 21.65
N LEU A 116 -2.65 -3.80 22.27
CA LEU A 116 -3.66 -3.87 23.33
C LEU A 116 -2.99 -3.58 24.66
N VAL A 117 -3.59 -2.69 25.44
CA VAL A 117 -3.03 -2.22 26.72
C VAL A 117 -3.96 -2.53 27.89
N ASP A 118 -3.37 -2.73 29.06
CA ASP A 118 -4.10 -2.90 30.31
C ASP A 118 -4.58 -1.56 30.90
N ASP A 119 -5.20 -1.60 32.10
CA ASP A 119 -5.69 -0.40 32.79
C ASP A 119 -4.56 0.58 33.23
N ASN A 120 -3.29 0.18 33.13
CA ASN A 120 -2.11 1.00 33.43
C ASN A 120 -1.39 1.48 32.16
N ASP A 121 -1.99 1.31 30.98
CA ASP A 121 -1.37 1.55 29.66
C ASP A 121 -0.14 0.66 29.38
N GLU A 122 -0.01 -0.49 30.07
CA GLU A 122 1.05 -1.47 29.78
C GLU A 122 0.62 -2.40 28.64
N PRO A 123 1.37 -2.50 27.53
CA PRO A 123 1.01 -3.36 26.42
C PRO A 123 1.19 -4.83 26.79
N TYR A 124 0.18 -5.66 26.51
CA TYR A 124 0.23 -7.11 26.72
C TYR A 124 0.16 -7.92 25.41
N ALA A 125 -0.18 -7.26 24.29
CA ALA A 125 -0.10 -7.80 22.94
C ALA A 125 0.22 -6.68 21.95
N GLU A 126 1.08 -6.95 20.97
CA GLU A 126 1.52 -6.01 19.95
C GLU A 126 1.42 -6.66 18.56
N SER A 127 1.13 -5.85 17.56
CA SER A 127 1.25 -6.23 16.14
C SER A 127 2.71 -6.21 15.69
N GLU A 128 3.00 -6.92 14.59
CA GLU A 128 4.20 -6.63 13.82
C GLU A 128 4.14 -5.19 13.26
N PRO A 129 5.29 -4.50 13.12
CA PRO A 129 5.30 -3.15 12.54
C PRO A 129 4.80 -3.14 11.10
N ALA A 130 3.82 -2.30 10.82
CA ALA A 130 3.47 -1.88 9.47
C ALA A 130 4.44 -0.76 9.05
N LYS A 131 5.11 -0.93 7.91
CA LYS A 131 6.05 0.06 7.38
C LYS A 131 5.35 0.86 6.29
N ILE A 132 5.34 2.18 6.43
CA ILE A 132 4.90 3.10 5.39
C ILE A 132 6.00 3.17 4.33
N VAL A 133 5.62 2.87 3.09
CA VAL A 133 6.45 3.08 1.90
C VAL A 133 5.91 4.31 1.20
N ILE A 134 6.78 5.29 0.99
CA ILE A 134 6.42 6.50 0.27
C ILE A 134 7.00 6.45 -1.15
N ASP A 135 6.15 6.64 -2.14
CA ASP A 135 6.50 6.78 -3.55
C ASP A 135 5.84 8.05 -4.09
N ASP A 136 6.66 8.99 -4.56
CA ASP A 136 6.24 10.31 -5.01
C ASP A 136 6.78 10.58 -6.40
N HIS A 137 6.43 9.70 -7.31
CA HIS A 137 6.88 9.71 -8.70
C HIS A 137 6.50 10.97 -9.48
N HIS A 138 5.55 11.75 -8.98
CA HIS A 138 5.19 13.09 -9.52
C HIS A 138 6.13 14.21 -9.06
N GLY A 139 7.02 13.87 -8.13
CA GLY A 139 7.92 14.78 -7.45
C GLY A 139 7.23 15.72 -6.44
N HIS A 140 8.04 16.19 -5.50
CA HIS A 140 7.55 17.00 -4.39
C HIS A 140 7.71 18.50 -4.57
N ASP A 141 8.76 18.87 -5.29
CA ASP A 141 9.08 20.26 -5.51
C ASP A 141 8.27 20.83 -6.66
N GLU A 142 8.22 22.16 -6.68
CA GLU A 142 7.41 22.91 -7.64
C GLU A 142 7.83 22.63 -9.10
N ALA A 143 9.10 22.33 -9.37
CA ALA A 143 9.55 22.09 -10.74
C ALA A 143 9.05 20.73 -11.24
N SER A 144 9.17 19.67 -10.44
CA SER A 144 8.67 18.34 -10.83
C SER A 144 7.16 18.34 -11.01
N LYS A 145 6.41 19.00 -10.12
CA LYS A 145 4.95 19.17 -10.27
C LYS A 145 4.56 19.90 -11.54
N GLN A 146 5.33 20.91 -11.94
CA GLN A 146 5.09 21.62 -13.20
C GLN A 146 5.36 20.73 -14.41
N ILE A 147 6.45 19.95 -14.39
CA ILE A 147 6.77 18.98 -15.43
C ILE A 147 5.66 17.94 -15.56
N TYR A 148 5.25 17.34 -14.45
CA TYR A 148 4.18 16.35 -14.38
C TYR A 148 2.85 16.89 -14.95
N ALA A 149 2.52 18.15 -14.64
CA ALA A 149 1.36 18.85 -15.18
C ALA A 149 1.50 19.30 -16.65
N GLY A 150 2.62 18.98 -17.31
CA GLY A 150 2.89 19.27 -18.71
C GLY A 150 3.41 20.69 -18.99
N TYR A 151 4.07 21.31 -18.02
CA TYR A 151 4.68 22.65 -18.15
C TYR A 151 6.20 22.55 -18.03
N PHE A 152 6.86 22.49 -19.19
CA PHE A 152 8.33 22.39 -19.30
C PHE A 152 8.83 23.04 -20.60
N GLU A 153 10.12 23.38 -20.61
CA GLU A 153 10.85 23.91 -21.75
C GLU A 153 11.49 22.80 -22.58
N ASP A 154 11.65 23.01 -23.89
CA ASP A 154 12.17 21.99 -24.82
C ASP A 154 13.60 21.53 -24.48
N ASP A 155 14.40 22.41 -23.88
CA ASP A 155 15.80 22.11 -23.51
C ASP A 155 15.94 21.27 -22.23
N GLN A 156 14.83 21.01 -21.54
CA GLN A 156 14.75 20.11 -20.40
C GLN A 156 14.46 18.65 -20.81
N VAL A 157 14.04 18.42 -22.07
CA VAL A 157 13.67 17.09 -22.54
C VAL A 157 14.90 16.31 -22.97
N GLU A 158 15.07 15.10 -22.44
CA GLU A 158 16.15 14.18 -22.76
C GLU A 158 15.61 12.86 -23.33
N ASN A 159 16.44 12.14 -24.09
CA ASN A 159 16.10 10.79 -24.53
C ASN A 159 16.05 9.84 -23.35
N ARG A 160 15.19 8.82 -23.45
CA ARG A 160 15.05 7.73 -22.48
C ARG A 160 15.32 6.38 -23.11
N GLU A 161 15.85 5.45 -22.31
CA GLU A 161 16.07 4.07 -22.74
C GLU A 161 14.84 3.22 -22.43
N LEU A 162 14.69 2.06 -23.07
CA LEU A 162 13.53 1.19 -22.82
C LEU A 162 13.55 0.63 -21.39
N SER A 163 14.74 0.54 -20.78
CA SER A 163 14.93 0.12 -19.39
C SER A 163 14.23 1.02 -18.37
N ASP A 164 13.93 2.27 -18.73
CA ASP A 164 13.15 3.17 -17.88
C ASP A 164 11.70 2.67 -17.70
N PHE A 165 11.24 1.74 -18.56
CA PHE A 165 9.93 1.09 -18.51
C PHE A 165 10.05 -0.42 -18.19
N GLU A 166 11.22 -0.89 -17.73
CA GLU A 166 11.43 -2.30 -17.42
C GLU A 166 10.49 -2.78 -16.30
N GLY A 167 9.91 -3.97 -16.44
CA GLY A 167 8.98 -4.51 -15.46
C GLY A 167 7.84 -5.32 -16.05
N GLU A 168 6.98 -5.81 -15.16
CA GLU A 168 5.72 -6.46 -15.51
C GLU A 168 4.57 -5.49 -15.25
N TRP A 169 3.72 -5.29 -16.25
CA TRP A 169 2.71 -4.25 -16.26
C TRP A 169 1.33 -4.82 -16.58
N GLN A 170 0.31 -4.33 -15.89
CA GLN A 170 -1.10 -4.71 -16.08
C GLN A 170 -1.93 -3.54 -16.59
N SER A 171 -2.87 -3.82 -17.50
CA SER A 171 -3.86 -2.85 -17.96
C SER A 171 -4.84 -2.49 -16.85
N VAL A 172 -5.21 -1.21 -16.76
CA VAL A 172 -6.25 -0.74 -15.82
C VAL A 172 -7.68 -0.95 -16.34
N PHE A 173 -7.83 -1.32 -17.62
CA PHE A 173 -9.14 -1.43 -18.26
C PHE A 173 -10.07 -2.48 -17.62
N PRO A 174 -9.59 -3.68 -17.21
CA PRO A 174 -10.44 -4.64 -16.50
C PRO A 174 -11.01 -4.09 -15.18
N TYR A 175 -10.25 -3.27 -14.45
CA TYR A 175 -10.67 -2.63 -13.19
C TYR A 175 -11.71 -1.53 -13.43
N LEU A 176 -11.61 -0.81 -14.55
CA LEU A 176 -12.68 0.10 -14.98
C LEU A 176 -13.97 -0.68 -15.26
N GLN A 177 -13.85 -1.81 -15.97
CA GLN A 177 -15.01 -2.62 -16.37
C GLN A 177 -15.71 -3.30 -15.19
N SER A 178 -14.96 -3.76 -14.18
CA SER A 178 -15.52 -4.33 -12.94
C SER A 178 -16.22 -3.28 -12.07
N GLY A 179 -15.85 -2.00 -12.24
CA GLY A 179 -16.32 -0.88 -11.42
C GLY A 179 -15.42 -0.57 -10.23
N ASP A 180 -14.24 -1.21 -10.14
CA ASP A 180 -13.30 -0.96 -9.04
C ASP A 180 -12.78 0.49 -9.05
N LEU A 181 -12.70 1.13 -10.23
CA LEU A 181 -12.27 2.53 -10.38
C LEU A 181 -13.39 3.56 -10.20
N ASP A 182 -14.62 3.17 -9.84
CA ASP A 182 -15.76 4.11 -9.77
C ASP A 182 -15.51 5.24 -8.76
N GLU A 183 -14.87 4.94 -7.63
CA GLU A 183 -14.50 5.94 -6.60
C GLU A 183 -13.55 7.01 -7.14
N VAL A 184 -12.61 6.64 -8.03
CA VAL A 184 -11.69 7.59 -8.67
C VAL A 184 -12.45 8.63 -9.49
N PHE A 185 -13.47 8.19 -10.25
CA PHE A 185 -14.27 9.09 -11.08
C PHE A 185 -15.22 9.96 -10.25
N GLU A 186 -15.75 9.42 -9.15
CA GLU A 186 -16.52 10.19 -8.16
C GLU A 186 -15.65 11.29 -7.55
N HIS A 187 -14.43 10.95 -7.10
CA HIS A 187 -13.48 11.91 -6.56
C HIS A 187 -13.15 13.04 -7.54
N LYS A 188 -12.82 12.71 -8.80
CA LYS A 188 -12.55 13.71 -9.85
C LYS A 188 -13.73 14.64 -10.13
N ALA A 189 -14.96 14.15 -9.98
CA ALA A 189 -16.18 14.97 -10.11
C ALA A 189 -16.45 15.86 -8.89
N GLU A 190 -15.96 15.50 -7.70
CA GLU A 190 -16.03 16.34 -6.50
C GLU A 190 -14.99 17.49 -6.54
N GLU A 191 -13.82 17.25 -7.12
CA GLU A 191 -12.77 18.26 -7.23
C GLU A 191 -12.99 19.27 -8.37
N SER A 192 -13.77 18.91 -9.39
CA SER A 192 -13.95 19.70 -10.61
C SER A 192 -15.37 19.66 -11.15
N ASP A 193 -15.95 20.84 -11.39
CA ASP A 193 -17.26 21.00 -12.06
C ASP A 193 -17.22 20.72 -13.59
N ALA A 194 -16.12 20.18 -14.13
CA ALA A 194 -15.93 20.00 -15.56
C ALA A 194 -16.75 18.84 -16.15
N MET A 195 -16.87 17.74 -15.41
CA MET A 195 -17.54 16.50 -15.80
C MET A 195 -18.17 15.85 -14.57
N THR A 196 -19.28 15.15 -14.77
CA THR A 196 -19.85 14.23 -13.77
C THR A 196 -19.04 12.93 -13.70
N ALA A 197 -19.22 12.14 -12.64
CA ALA A 197 -18.56 10.83 -12.51
C ALA A 197 -18.86 9.89 -13.69
N GLU A 198 -20.10 9.90 -14.21
CA GLU A 198 -20.48 9.12 -15.41
C GLU A 198 -19.75 9.62 -16.67
N GLU A 199 -19.63 10.94 -16.85
CA GLU A 199 -18.89 11.51 -17.98
C GLU A 199 -17.37 11.25 -17.89
N TYR A 200 -16.79 11.27 -16.69
CA TYR A 200 -15.41 10.82 -16.48
C TYR A 200 -15.26 9.35 -16.81
N LYS A 201 -16.15 8.48 -16.32
CA LYS A 201 -16.11 7.05 -16.63
C LYS A 201 -16.20 6.79 -18.14
N ASP A 202 -17.10 7.48 -18.85
CA ASP A 202 -17.20 7.38 -20.31
C ASP A 202 -15.91 7.86 -21.01
N TYR A 203 -15.33 8.97 -20.56
CA TYR A 203 -14.06 9.50 -21.08
C TYR A 203 -12.90 8.50 -20.88
N TYR A 204 -12.73 7.99 -19.66
CA TYR A 204 -11.69 7.01 -19.32
C TYR A 204 -11.95 5.62 -19.93
N THR A 205 -13.21 5.27 -20.23
CA THR A 205 -13.52 4.03 -20.97
C THR A 205 -12.87 4.07 -22.35
N ILE A 206 -12.99 5.19 -23.08
CA ILE A 206 -12.34 5.37 -24.39
C ILE A 206 -10.82 5.40 -24.23
N GLY A 207 -10.33 6.12 -23.22
CA GLY A 207 -8.91 6.23 -22.93
C GLY A 207 -8.25 4.87 -22.67
N TYR A 208 -8.81 4.08 -21.77
CA TYR A 208 -8.19 2.85 -21.30
C TYR A 208 -8.47 1.61 -22.16
N GLU A 209 -9.44 1.66 -23.09
CA GLU A 209 -9.83 0.49 -23.88
C GLU A 209 -8.64 -0.15 -24.59
N THR A 210 -8.39 -1.43 -24.31
CA THR A 210 -7.34 -2.25 -24.91
C THR A 210 -7.70 -3.73 -24.80
N THR A 211 -7.11 -4.54 -25.67
CA THR A 211 -7.13 -6.01 -25.55
C THR A 211 -5.79 -6.57 -25.05
N VAL A 212 -4.79 -5.71 -24.85
CA VAL A 212 -3.48 -6.11 -24.31
C VAL A 212 -3.54 -5.93 -22.80
N ASP A 213 -3.74 -7.03 -22.08
CA ASP A 213 -3.96 -7.04 -20.64
C ASP A 213 -2.65 -6.93 -19.85
N GLN A 214 -1.56 -7.47 -20.40
CA GLN A 214 -0.24 -7.45 -19.77
C GLN A 214 0.83 -7.02 -20.77
N VAL A 215 1.79 -6.25 -20.26
CA VAL A 215 3.03 -5.92 -20.98
C VAL A 215 4.20 -6.30 -20.10
N VAL A 216 5.16 -7.05 -20.63
CA VAL A 216 6.41 -7.38 -19.94
C VAL A 216 7.56 -6.80 -20.71
N ILE A 217 8.40 -6.03 -20.03
CA ILE A 217 9.56 -5.35 -20.60
C ILE A 217 10.80 -5.85 -19.87
N GLU A 218 11.73 -6.44 -20.62
CA GLU A 218 13.01 -6.96 -20.11
C GLU A 218 14.15 -6.51 -21.04
N GLY A 219 14.95 -5.54 -20.60
CA GLY A 219 15.96 -4.90 -21.45
C GLY A 219 15.34 -4.28 -22.71
N ASN A 220 15.64 -4.84 -23.88
CA ASN A 220 15.11 -4.36 -25.17
C ASN A 220 13.92 -5.20 -25.68
N GLN A 221 13.50 -6.22 -24.93
CA GLN A 221 12.40 -7.10 -25.33
C GLN A 221 11.10 -6.62 -24.68
N VAL A 222 10.06 -6.53 -25.50
CA VAL A 222 8.68 -6.23 -25.08
C VAL A 222 7.81 -7.42 -25.45
N THR A 223 7.01 -7.88 -24.51
CA THR A 223 6.01 -8.92 -24.70
C THR A 223 4.63 -8.37 -24.40
N PHE A 224 3.71 -8.49 -25.35
CA PHE A 224 2.29 -8.20 -25.17
C PHE A 224 1.54 -9.50 -24.93
N SER A 225 0.61 -9.49 -23.98
CA SER A 225 -0.28 -10.61 -23.72
C SER A 225 -1.73 -10.15 -23.83
N ASP A 226 -2.52 -10.90 -24.59
CA ASP A 226 -3.99 -10.81 -24.64
C ASP A 226 -4.61 -12.12 -24.10
N ASP A 227 -5.94 -12.16 -23.98
CA ASP A 227 -6.71 -13.34 -23.55
C ASP A 227 -6.38 -14.65 -24.29
N GLU A 228 -5.80 -14.59 -25.50
CA GLU A 228 -5.56 -15.75 -26.36
C GLU A 228 -4.08 -16.16 -26.42
N LYS A 229 -3.15 -15.20 -26.39
CA LYS A 229 -1.74 -15.44 -26.76
C LYS A 229 -0.80 -14.30 -26.34
N GLU A 230 0.48 -14.65 -26.36
CA GLU A 230 1.59 -13.73 -26.13
C GLU A 230 2.38 -13.52 -27.43
N TYR A 231 2.89 -12.31 -27.60
CA TYR A 231 3.73 -11.91 -28.73
C TYR A 231 4.88 -11.07 -28.23
N SER A 232 6.06 -11.23 -28.84
CA SER A 232 7.27 -10.57 -28.36
C SER A 232 8.07 -9.96 -29.49
N GLY A 233 8.71 -8.84 -29.19
CA GLY A 233 9.56 -8.10 -30.11
C GLY A 233 10.72 -7.44 -29.40
N THR A 234 11.83 -7.27 -30.10
CA THR A 234 12.96 -6.46 -29.69
C THR A 234 12.82 -5.07 -30.32
N TYR A 235 12.95 -4.05 -29.50
CA TYR A 235 12.81 -2.66 -29.91
C TYR A 235 14.12 -1.88 -29.76
N GLU A 236 14.31 -0.89 -30.61
CA GLU A 236 15.37 0.11 -30.50
C GLU A 236 14.77 1.51 -30.36
N ASN A 237 15.47 2.38 -29.62
CA ASN A 237 15.05 3.78 -29.44
C ASN A 237 14.99 4.51 -30.80
N ASP A 238 13.88 5.21 -31.05
CA ASP A 238 13.62 6.05 -32.24
C ASP A 238 13.37 7.52 -31.85
N GLY A 239 13.94 7.95 -30.71
CA GLY A 239 13.87 9.31 -30.19
C GLY A 239 12.58 9.61 -29.42
N TYR A 240 12.21 10.89 -29.39
CA TYR A 240 11.00 11.38 -28.75
C TYR A 240 10.32 12.47 -29.57
N GLU A 241 9.05 12.75 -29.27
CA GLU A 241 8.28 13.87 -29.81
C GLU A 241 7.63 14.68 -28.70
N ILE A 242 7.71 16.01 -28.80
CA ILE A 242 7.04 16.91 -27.86
C ILE A 242 5.68 17.32 -28.45
N LEU A 243 4.61 16.94 -27.76
CA LEU A 243 3.24 17.26 -28.11
C LEU A 243 2.77 18.51 -27.40
N ASN A 244 1.97 19.34 -28.08
CA ASN A 244 1.39 20.56 -27.53
C ASN A 244 -0.13 20.43 -27.56
N TYR A 245 -0.78 20.45 -26.40
CA TYR A 245 -2.21 20.25 -26.27
C TYR A 245 -2.97 21.58 -26.32
N GLU A 246 -4.26 21.53 -26.68
CA GLU A 246 -5.09 22.74 -26.84
C GLU A 246 -5.22 23.56 -25.55
N LYS A 247 -5.17 22.90 -24.39
CA LYS A 247 -5.23 23.54 -23.06
C LYS A 247 -3.93 24.26 -22.70
N GLY A 248 -2.86 24.11 -23.49
CA GLY A 248 -1.56 24.76 -23.30
C GLY A 248 -0.54 23.94 -22.51
N ASN A 249 -0.97 22.84 -21.89
CA ASN A 249 -0.06 21.83 -21.37
C ASN A 249 0.54 20.99 -22.51
N ARG A 250 1.60 20.26 -22.21
CA ARG A 250 2.45 19.54 -23.16
C ARG A 250 2.70 18.12 -22.67
N GLY A 251 3.17 17.25 -23.55
CA GLY A 251 3.59 15.90 -23.19
C GLY A 251 4.72 15.43 -24.09
N VAL A 252 5.40 14.36 -23.70
CA VAL A 252 6.48 13.75 -24.48
C VAL A 252 6.08 12.32 -24.82
N ARG A 253 6.22 11.94 -26.10
CA ARG A 253 6.12 10.55 -26.57
C ARG A 253 7.52 10.01 -26.77
N PHE A 254 7.92 9.00 -26.01
CA PHE A 254 9.18 8.27 -26.23
C PHE A 254 8.93 7.14 -27.21
N VAL A 255 9.58 7.17 -28.37
CA VAL A 255 9.27 6.29 -29.50
C VAL A 255 10.30 5.17 -29.59
N PHE A 256 9.82 3.95 -29.78
CA PHE A 256 10.65 2.79 -30.03
C PHE A 256 10.17 2.04 -31.27
N LYS A 257 11.14 1.54 -32.05
CA LYS A 257 10.89 0.83 -33.31
C LYS A 257 11.26 -0.64 -33.21
N LEU A 258 10.38 -1.50 -33.70
CA LEU A 258 10.61 -2.94 -33.77
C LEU A 258 11.77 -3.25 -34.73
N VAL A 259 12.71 -4.10 -34.29
CA VAL A 259 13.86 -4.55 -35.11
C VAL A 259 13.91 -6.06 -35.34
N ASP A 260 13.29 -6.84 -34.46
CA ASP A 260 13.14 -8.30 -34.57
C ASP A 260 11.95 -8.74 -33.71
N GLY A 261 11.15 -9.72 -34.12
CA GLY A 261 9.96 -10.11 -33.36
C GLY A 261 8.95 -10.92 -34.16
N SER A 262 7.83 -11.26 -33.52
CA SER A 262 6.69 -11.88 -34.21
C SER A 262 5.96 -10.90 -35.14
N ASP A 263 5.29 -11.42 -36.17
CA ASP A 263 4.56 -10.62 -37.16
C ASP A 263 3.38 -9.82 -36.54
N GLU A 264 2.94 -10.20 -35.34
CA GLU A 264 1.88 -9.52 -34.60
C GLU A 264 2.36 -8.33 -33.76
N MET A 265 3.68 -8.16 -33.56
CA MET A 265 4.17 -6.99 -32.84
C MET A 265 4.09 -5.74 -33.73
N PRO A 266 3.64 -4.60 -33.18
CA PRO A 266 3.54 -3.35 -33.94
C PRO A 266 4.92 -2.84 -34.37
N GLU A 267 5.03 -2.18 -35.54
CA GLU A 267 6.33 -1.62 -35.95
C GLU A 267 6.83 -0.52 -35.00
N TYR A 268 5.93 0.21 -34.35
CA TYR A 268 6.23 1.28 -33.39
C TYR A 268 5.42 1.15 -32.11
N ILE A 269 6.08 1.41 -30.99
CA ILE A 269 5.46 1.65 -29.68
C ILE A 269 5.91 3.01 -29.16
N GLN A 270 5.04 3.68 -28.41
CA GLN A 270 5.30 4.99 -27.85
C GLN A 270 4.82 5.07 -26.41
N PHE A 271 5.68 5.54 -25.51
CA PHE A 271 5.36 5.71 -24.10
C PHE A 271 5.12 7.19 -23.77
N SER A 272 4.18 7.44 -22.86
CA SER A 272 3.97 8.73 -22.20
C SER A 272 3.60 8.46 -20.74
N ASP A 273 4.45 8.89 -19.81
CA ASP A 273 4.34 8.62 -18.37
C ASP A 273 4.51 9.89 -17.53
N HIS A 274 4.28 11.06 -18.14
CA HIS A 274 4.45 12.39 -17.53
C HIS A 274 5.90 12.79 -17.19
N ASN A 275 6.89 11.95 -17.48
CA ASN A 275 8.31 12.28 -17.37
C ASN A 275 8.87 12.83 -18.69
N ILE A 276 10.00 13.55 -18.61
CA ILE A 276 10.63 14.18 -19.78
C ILE A 276 12.14 13.88 -19.92
N PHE A 277 12.72 13.11 -19.00
CA PHE A 277 14.15 12.74 -18.96
C PHE A 277 14.29 11.35 -18.30
N PRO A 278 15.49 10.72 -18.31
CA PRO A 278 15.73 9.41 -17.71
C PRO A 278 15.28 9.31 -16.25
N GLU A 279 14.28 8.48 -16.01
CA GLU A 279 13.65 8.18 -14.72
C GLU A 279 12.88 6.86 -14.86
N GLU A 280 12.76 6.10 -13.78
CA GLU A 280 11.93 4.88 -13.79
C GLU A 280 10.44 5.27 -13.92
N SER A 281 9.70 4.53 -14.75
CA SER A 281 8.27 4.73 -14.91
C SER A 281 7.52 4.11 -13.74
N HIS A 282 6.45 4.76 -13.28
CA HIS A 282 5.58 4.23 -12.22
C HIS A 282 4.19 3.84 -12.75
N HIS A 283 3.77 4.48 -13.84
CA HIS A 283 2.69 4.03 -14.73
C HIS A 283 2.93 4.67 -16.10
N TYR A 284 2.31 4.16 -17.16
CA TYR A 284 2.42 4.81 -18.47
C TYR A 284 1.17 4.64 -19.33
N HIS A 285 1.03 5.55 -20.29
CA HIS A 285 0.19 5.37 -21.46
C HIS A 285 1.03 4.78 -22.61
N LEU A 286 0.52 3.72 -23.23
CA LEU A 286 1.18 3.03 -24.32
C LEU A 286 0.37 3.16 -25.61
N PHE A 287 1.03 3.60 -26.68
CA PHE A 287 0.46 3.72 -28.01
C PHE A 287 1.24 2.86 -28.98
N TRP A 288 0.58 2.23 -29.94
CA TRP A 288 1.27 1.35 -30.86
C TRP A 288 0.59 1.24 -32.23
N GLY A 289 1.38 0.86 -33.23
CA GLY A 289 0.91 0.63 -34.59
C GLY A 289 2.04 0.55 -35.61
N ASP A 290 1.69 0.40 -36.88
CA ASP A 290 2.67 0.17 -37.96
C ASP A 290 3.14 1.46 -38.65
N ASP A 291 2.59 2.61 -38.27
CA ASP A 291 2.96 3.91 -38.82
C ASP A 291 3.19 4.93 -37.69
N ARG A 292 4.44 5.35 -37.54
CA ARG A 292 4.90 6.25 -36.46
C ARG A 292 4.07 7.52 -36.34
N ASP A 293 3.82 8.19 -37.47
CA ASP A 293 3.14 9.48 -37.51
C ASP A 293 1.65 9.32 -37.17
N THR A 294 1.01 8.25 -37.65
CA THR A 294 -0.37 7.93 -37.29
C THR A 294 -0.53 7.66 -35.79
N VAL A 295 0.41 6.93 -35.17
CA VAL A 295 0.38 6.66 -33.72
C VAL A 295 0.61 7.94 -32.89
N LEU A 296 1.39 8.90 -33.41
CA LEU A 296 1.58 10.20 -32.77
C LEU A 296 0.32 11.08 -32.82
N GLU A 297 -0.55 10.91 -33.82
CA GLU A 297 -1.80 11.66 -33.96
C GLU A 297 -2.91 11.14 -33.03
N GLU A 298 -2.76 9.93 -32.46
CA GLU A 298 -3.72 9.35 -31.51
C GLU A 298 -3.73 10.12 -30.18
N MET A 299 -4.92 10.58 -29.77
CA MET A 299 -5.15 11.42 -28.59
C MET A 299 -6.34 10.96 -27.74
N ASP A 300 -7.19 10.07 -28.27
CA ASP A 300 -8.45 9.68 -27.65
C ASP A 300 -8.29 8.35 -26.89
N ASN A 301 -7.57 7.38 -27.46
CA ASN A 301 -7.29 6.09 -26.85
C ASN A 301 -5.82 6.02 -26.41
N TRP A 302 -5.62 5.85 -25.10
CA TRP A 302 -4.34 5.86 -24.40
C TRP A 302 -4.32 4.73 -23.36
N PRO A 303 -4.24 3.47 -23.81
CA PRO A 303 -4.15 2.30 -22.92
C PRO A 303 -3.13 2.53 -21.82
N THR A 304 -3.55 2.31 -20.58
CA THR A 304 -2.81 2.70 -19.39
C THR A 304 -2.42 1.49 -18.56
N TYR A 305 -1.17 1.48 -18.13
CA TYR A 305 -0.55 0.35 -17.49
C TYR A 305 0.13 0.75 -16.19
N TYR A 306 -0.03 -0.10 -15.18
CA TYR A 306 0.54 0.00 -13.84
C TYR A 306 1.33 -1.27 -13.51
N PRO A 307 2.22 -1.27 -12.50
CA PRO A 307 2.97 -2.45 -12.09
C PRO A 307 2.02 -3.61 -11.79
N ALA A 308 2.34 -4.81 -12.27
CA ALA A 308 1.49 -5.99 -12.19
C ALA A 308 1.28 -6.50 -10.75
N GLU A 309 2.06 -6.01 -9.79
CA GLU A 309 1.94 -6.36 -8.38
C GLU A 309 0.85 -5.60 -7.63
N LEU A 310 0.41 -4.44 -8.15
CA LEU A 310 -0.67 -3.67 -7.53
C LEU A 310 -2.01 -4.38 -7.65
N ASP A 311 -2.76 -4.47 -6.55
CA ASP A 311 -4.15 -4.91 -6.60
C ASP A 311 -5.12 -3.74 -6.89
N ALA A 312 -6.42 -4.03 -6.95
CA ALA A 312 -7.44 -3.00 -7.17
C ALA A 312 -7.38 -1.86 -6.14
N THR A 313 -7.04 -2.17 -4.89
CA THR A 313 -6.95 -1.18 -3.80
C THR A 313 -5.76 -0.27 -4.03
N GLY A 314 -4.58 -0.86 -4.32
CA GLY A 314 -3.36 -0.10 -4.64
C GLY A 314 -3.54 0.81 -5.85
N LEU A 315 -4.19 0.31 -6.91
CA LEU A 315 -4.50 1.11 -8.10
C LEU A 315 -5.42 2.30 -7.79
N VAL A 316 -6.52 2.07 -7.07
CA VAL A 316 -7.46 3.15 -6.71
C VAL A 316 -6.76 4.20 -5.87
N GLN A 317 -5.99 3.79 -4.87
CA GLN A 317 -5.28 4.72 -4.01
C GLN A 317 -4.29 5.58 -4.79
N ASP A 318 -3.47 4.96 -5.66
CA ASP A 318 -2.52 5.72 -6.47
C ASP A 318 -3.26 6.70 -7.40
N MET A 319 -4.30 6.24 -8.09
CA MET A 319 -5.11 7.09 -8.97
C MET A 319 -5.85 8.23 -8.25
N LEU A 320 -6.19 8.08 -6.97
CA LEU A 320 -6.77 9.14 -6.16
C LEU A 320 -5.76 10.24 -5.81
N ALA A 321 -4.47 9.93 -5.83
CA ALA A 321 -3.39 10.92 -5.65
C ALA A 321 -3.08 11.72 -6.95
N HIS A 322 -3.73 11.39 -8.08
CA HIS A 322 -3.52 11.99 -9.41
C HIS A 322 -4.72 12.83 -9.87
#